data_AF-A0AAI9T464-F1
#
_entry.id   AF-A0AAI9T464-F1
#
_cell.length_a   1.000
_cell.length_b   1.000
_cell.length_c   1.000
_cell.angle_alpha   90.00
_cell.angle_beta   90.00
_cell.angle_gamma   90.00
#
_symmetry.space_group_name_H-M   'P 1'
#
loop_
_entity.id
_entity.type
_entity.pdbx_description
1 polymer ?
#
loop_
_entity_poly.entity_id
_entity_poly.type
_entity_poly.pdbx_seq_one_letter_code
_entity_poly.pdbx_strand_id
1 'polypeptide(L)'
;MKKLLAMLGVANFSVVSVSSVISCKNAWNNNQHNNENDIDYNGDLKILNDITKAASNAIQKYTAEKTLIDTNFYPSIDFENLFTMVRNDHQKEVLKEKDSKVAPVLATLKTGFMAVFDNINREIANKYSNYYPNSFPLNIEPDSVKFILNFIDVEKLGKLAYINPEGLKAVRLDFKFDVSIKFKKLVTVVPFLIQYTITNDIDKMQKILKAVVEQISNSIIKFFNEKMSGDIIVDKHEDFKSIYDNFDLNYAYDHSMLDAIVQKALEKGLKDDKTLGELGENITYASDEKILILLNSIINPDTNGVTPVLPYDEKYAWVNTGYAPDKLTPENFLEFYGEKLNILTASTGEKLQLGQFKVNLAKILVAGMPLSGIALNDNKPIYINVGITRAGMIKKIENFGRIIAAFYKYFQITWDIRVHTEGVIFLPIKKWEKLNNQFAKNPALSLQTIWNDYLREFKEQPEIKILPDIGKFWVTAHNKFNVDIGKDRAFTWHYGWYDELKFRFGVNQTTNNIYYTPWPIDKYRISFKPEDYVYPPS
;
A
#
# COMPACT_ATOMS: atom_id res chain seq x y z
N MET A 1 -44.68 30.68 -14.58
CA MET A 1 -44.85 29.21 -14.58
C MET A 1 -43.48 28.56 -14.79
N LYS A 2 -42.88 27.97 -13.74
CA LYS A 2 -42.39 26.57 -13.61
C LYS A 2 -41.49 26.13 -14.79
N LYS A 3 -40.18 25.85 -14.66
CA LYS A 3 -39.38 25.08 -13.68
C LYS A 3 -37.93 25.65 -13.73
N LEU A 4 -37.15 26.00 -12.70
CA LEU A 4 -36.73 25.38 -11.42
C LEU A 4 -35.93 24.07 -11.58
N LEU A 5 -34.70 24.11 -11.03
CA LEU A 5 -33.63 23.09 -10.99
C LEU A 5 -32.76 22.91 -12.25
N ALA A 6 -31.85 23.86 -12.49
CA ALA A 6 -30.54 23.49 -13.02
C ALA A 6 -29.75 22.88 -11.85
N MET A 7 -29.56 21.56 -11.90
CA MET A 7 -28.83 20.79 -10.91
C MET A 7 -27.46 21.40 -10.66
N LEU A 8 -27.31 21.85 -9.41
CA LEU A 8 -26.10 21.88 -8.59
C LEU A 8 -24.91 21.19 -9.26
N GLY A 9 -23.77 21.90 -9.29
CA GLY A 9 -22.47 21.29 -9.40
C GLY A 9 -22.23 20.36 -8.21
N VAL A 10 -22.88 19.21 -8.23
CA VAL A 10 -22.37 17.99 -7.63
C VAL A 10 -21.07 17.75 -8.39
N ALA A 11 -19.95 18.16 -7.79
CA ALA A 11 -18.66 17.64 -8.21
C ALA A 11 -18.86 16.14 -8.37
N ASN A 12 -18.70 15.63 -9.59
CA ASN A 12 -18.81 14.20 -9.87
C ASN A 12 -17.67 13.52 -9.13
N PHE A 13 -17.91 13.20 -7.86
CA PHE A 13 -17.02 12.43 -7.01
C PHE A 13 -17.08 11.00 -7.51
N SER A 14 -16.21 10.69 -8.46
CA SER A 14 -15.92 9.31 -8.82
C SER A 14 -15.37 8.62 -7.58
N VAL A 15 -16.15 7.68 -7.05
CA VAL A 15 -15.84 6.84 -5.90
C VAL A 15 -14.42 6.30 -6.06
N VAL A 16 -13.53 6.77 -5.20
CA VAL A 16 -12.15 6.30 -5.10
C VAL A 16 -12.22 4.88 -4.55
N SER A 17 -11.55 3.92 -5.19
CA SER A 17 -11.24 2.62 -4.61
C SER A 17 -9.87 2.70 -3.97
N VAL A 18 -9.81 2.73 -2.63
CA VAL A 18 -8.56 2.59 -1.91
C VAL A 18 -8.02 1.20 -2.19
N SER A 19 -6.80 1.10 -2.73
CA SER A 19 -6.02 -0.14 -2.71
C SER A 19 -5.19 -0.09 -1.44
N SER A 20 -5.83 -0.44 -0.33
CA SER A 20 -5.17 -0.61 0.95
C SER A 20 -4.90 -2.10 1.09
N VAL A 21 -3.65 -2.48 0.90
CA VAL A 21 -3.18 -3.78 1.35
C VAL A 21 -2.20 -3.59 2.48
N ILE A 22 -2.40 -4.41 3.50
CA ILE A 22 -2.14 -4.13 4.90
C ILE A 22 -0.92 -4.89 5.39
N SER A 23 -0.15 -4.29 6.31
CA SER A 23 0.74 -5.02 7.20
C SER A 23 -0.06 -5.51 8.42
N CYS A 24 -0.29 -6.82 8.53
CA CYS A 24 -1.03 -7.41 9.64
C CYS A 24 -0.12 -7.66 10.85
N LYS A 25 -0.61 -7.37 12.06
CA LYS A 25 -0.03 -7.92 13.31
C LYS A 25 -0.89 -9.10 13.77
N ASN A 26 -0.26 -10.26 14.01
CA ASN A 26 -0.92 -11.38 14.68
C ASN A 26 -1.15 -11.03 16.15
N ALA A 27 -2.40 -11.03 16.59
CA ALA A 27 -2.72 -11.01 18.01
C ALA A 27 -2.32 -12.37 18.62
N TRP A 28 -1.12 -12.45 19.21
CA TRP A 28 -0.71 -13.60 20.00
C TRP A 28 -1.51 -13.62 21.31
N ASN A 29 -2.55 -14.45 21.36
CA ASN A 29 -3.09 -14.96 22.63
C ASN A 29 -2.70 -16.43 22.75
N ASN A 30 -1.82 -16.72 23.71
CA ASN A 30 -1.53 -18.08 24.15
C ASN A 30 -2.79 -18.63 24.82
N ASN A 31 -3.56 -19.43 24.08
CA ASN A 31 -4.35 -20.54 24.62
C ASN A 31 -4.76 -21.42 23.45
N GLN A 32 -4.12 -22.60 23.36
CA GLN A 32 -4.55 -23.68 22.48
C GLN A 32 -5.93 -24.14 22.93
N HIS A 33 -6.96 -23.78 22.17
CA HIS A 33 -8.14 -24.62 22.04
C HIS A 33 -8.61 -24.58 20.58
N ASN A 34 -8.78 -25.79 20.02
CA ASN A 34 -9.36 -26.06 18.72
C ASN A 34 -10.64 -25.22 18.52
N ASN A 35 -10.72 -24.43 17.45
CA ASN A 35 -11.96 -23.91 16.86
C ASN A 35 -11.64 -23.25 15.50
N GLU A 36 -12.38 -23.65 14.47
CA GLU A 36 -12.79 -23.07 13.15
C GLU A 36 -12.22 -21.73 12.59
N ASN A 37 -11.14 -21.18 13.14
CA ASN A 37 -10.54 -19.88 12.81
C ASN A 37 -9.06 -20.01 12.41
N ASP A 38 -8.76 -20.99 11.55
CA ASP A 38 -7.48 -21.00 10.86
C ASP A 38 -7.47 -19.94 9.75
N ILE A 39 -6.33 -19.27 9.63
CA ILE A 39 -6.13 -18.15 8.72
C ILE A 39 -5.77 -18.73 7.35
N ASP A 40 -6.65 -18.64 6.36
CA ASP A 40 -6.29 -18.77 4.95
C ASP A 40 -5.57 -17.49 4.52
N TYR A 41 -4.25 -17.48 4.52
CA TYR A 41 -3.49 -16.24 4.36
C TYR A 41 -3.81 -15.50 3.06
N ASN A 42 -4.06 -16.20 1.94
CA ASN A 42 -4.34 -15.52 0.66
C ASN A 42 -5.82 -15.14 0.55
N GLY A 43 -6.76 -16.03 0.95
CA GLY A 43 -8.19 -15.74 0.93
C GLY A 43 -8.62 -14.72 1.99
N ASP A 44 -8.09 -14.84 3.21
CA ASP A 44 -8.42 -13.98 4.33
C ASP A 44 -7.78 -12.59 4.20
N LEU A 45 -6.56 -12.48 3.67
CA LEU A 45 -5.99 -11.17 3.33
C LEU A 45 -6.80 -10.48 2.24
N LYS A 46 -7.29 -11.22 1.24
CA LYS A 46 -8.16 -10.66 0.21
C LYS A 46 -9.46 -10.12 0.81
N ILE A 47 -10.10 -10.87 1.71
CA ILE A 47 -11.31 -10.41 2.41
C ILE A 47 -10.99 -9.19 3.28
N LEU A 48 -9.91 -9.22 4.07
CA LEU A 48 -9.46 -8.09 4.87
C LEU A 48 -9.22 -6.85 4.01
N ASN A 49 -8.60 -7.01 2.85
CA ASN A 49 -8.43 -5.93 1.88
C ASN A 49 -9.77 -5.40 1.42
N ASP A 50 -10.69 -6.25 0.98
CA ASP A 50 -12.02 -5.83 0.51
C ASP A 50 -12.80 -5.05 1.59
N ILE A 51 -12.71 -5.50 2.85
CA ILE A 51 -13.27 -4.77 4.01
C ILE A 51 -12.63 -3.38 4.12
N THR A 52 -11.30 -3.32 4.02
CA THR A 52 -10.53 -2.08 4.15
C THR A 52 -10.85 -1.11 3.01
N LYS A 53 -10.94 -1.60 1.77
CA LYS A 53 -11.36 -0.77 0.62
C LYS A 53 -12.75 -0.20 0.86
N ALA A 54 -13.70 -1.03 1.30
CA ALA A 54 -15.07 -0.58 1.55
C ALA A 54 -15.13 0.51 2.63
N ALA A 55 -14.43 0.32 3.75
CA ALA A 55 -14.32 1.31 4.82
C ALA A 55 -13.68 2.61 4.34
N SER A 56 -12.53 2.53 3.68
CA SER A 56 -11.83 3.73 3.19
C SER A 56 -12.63 4.49 2.14
N ASN A 57 -13.31 3.80 1.21
CA ASN A 57 -14.14 4.44 0.19
C ASN A 57 -15.34 5.18 0.83
N ALA A 58 -15.98 4.59 1.83
CA ALA A 58 -17.11 5.21 2.53
C ALA A 58 -16.67 6.46 3.30
N ILE A 59 -15.54 6.39 4.01
CA ILE A 59 -14.97 7.53 4.74
C ILE A 59 -14.57 8.64 3.75
N GLN A 60 -13.90 8.31 2.64
CA GLN A 60 -13.54 9.28 1.60
C GLN A 60 -14.75 9.93 0.93
N LYS A 61 -15.83 9.18 0.72
CA LYS A 61 -17.09 9.75 0.21
C LYS A 61 -17.65 10.77 1.21
N TYR A 62 -17.64 10.45 2.50
CA TYR A 62 -18.07 11.39 3.53
C TYR A 62 -17.19 12.66 3.56
N THR A 63 -15.86 12.53 3.46
CA THR A 63 -14.97 13.70 3.43
C THR A 63 -15.17 14.56 2.18
N ALA A 64 -15.51 13.97 1.04
CA ALA A 64 -15.82 14.71 -0.18
C ALA A 64 -17.12 15.53 -0.06
N GLU A 65 -18.11 15.05 0.69
CA GLU A 65 -19.46 15.63 0.73
C GLU A 65 -19.73 16.56 1.93
N LYS A 66 -19.01 16.40 3.05
CA LYS A 66 -19.39 16.96 4.36
C LYS A 66 -18.30 17.78 5.06
N THR A 67 -17.30 18.25 4.35
CA THR A 67 -16.14 18.96 4.93
C THR A 67 -16.30 20.48 5.05
N LEU A 68 -17.27 21.11 4.39
CA LEU A 68 -17.61 22.51 4.60
C LEU A 68 -18.82 22.64 5.54
N ILE A 69 -18.61 23.26 6.70
CA ILE A 69 -19.60 23.37 7.77
C ILE A 69 -20.05 24.82 7.90
N ASP A 70 -21.34 25.06 7.71
CA ASP A 70 -22.00 26.34 8.00
C ASP A 70 -22.46 26.37 9.45
N THR A 71 -21.96 27.34 10.23
CA THR A 71 -22.38 27.50 11.63
C THR A 71 -23.87 27.83 11.76
N ASN A 72 -24.49 28.43 10.73
CA ASN A 72 -25.90 28.82 10.75
C ASN A 72 -26.85 27.61 10.73
N PHE A 73 -26.40 26.42 10.31
CA PHE A 73 -27.19 25.19 10.40
C PHE A 73 -27.27 24.63 11.83
N TYR A 74 -26.49 25.19 12.76
CA TYR A 74 -26.39 24.72 14.15
C TYR A 74 -26.63 25.89 15.13
N PRO A 75 -27.82 26.53 15.11
CA PRO A 75 -28.07 27.75 15.87
C PRO A 75 -28.01 27.56 17.40
N SER A 76 -28.09 26.32 17.89
CA SER A 76 -27.97 25.97 19.30
C SER A 76 -26.54 25.69 19.77
N ILE A 77 -25.54 25.82 18.89
CA ILE A 77 -24.14 25.55 19.17
C ILE A 77 -23.34 26.83 18.97
N ASP A 78 -22.56 27.21 19.99
CA ASP A 78 -21.65 28.34 19.89
C ASP A 78 -20.32 27.94 19.23
N PHE A 79 -20.08 28.45 18.03
CA PHE A 79 -18.84 28.26 17.28
C PHE A 79 -17.81 29.40 17.49
N GLU A 80 -18.18 30.48 18.19
CA GLU A 80 -17.33 31.67 18.32
C GLU A 80 -16.01 31.37 19.05
N ASN A 81 -16.05 30.44 20.00
CA ASN A 81 -14.86 29.95 20.68
C ASN A 81 -13.82 29.38 19.71
N LEU A 82 -14.25 28.69 18.64
CA LEU A 82 -13.30 28.15 17.66
C LEU A 82 -12.61 29.27 16.88
N PHE A 83 -13.34 30.29 16.45
CA PHE A 83 -12.77 31.39 15.66
C PHE A 83 -11.75 32.24 16.44
N THR A 84 -11.82 32.23 17.77
CA THR A 84 -10.96 33.04 18.63
C THR A 84 -9.79 32.25 19.25
N MET A 85 -9.86 30.92 19.27
CA MET A 85 -8.82 30.03 19.80
C MET A 85 -7.57 29.97 18.93
N VAL A 86 -7.68 30.25 17.64
CA VAL A 86 -6.55 30.24 16.70
C VAL A 86 -6.49 31.56 15.94
N ARG A 87 -5.27 32.04 15.70
CA ARG A 87 -4.98 33.33 15.07
C ARG A 87 -3.60 33.31 14.42
N ASN A 88 -3.20 34.38 13.75
CA ASN A 88 -1.97 34.38 12.96
C ASN A 88 -0.68 34.09 13.78
N ASP A 89 -0.61 34.53 15.03
CA ASP A 89 0.49 34.27 15.99
C ASP A 89 0.31 32.97 16.79
N HIS A 90 -0.87 32.34 16.73
CA HIS A 90 -1.18 31.06 17.38
C HIS A 90 -2.02 30.20 16.42
N GLN A 91 -1.35 29.64 15.42
CA GLN A 91 -2.02 29.08 14.25
C GLN A 91 -2.65 27.70 14.49
N LYS A 92 -2.41 27.06 15.65
CA LYS A 92 -2.78 25.67 15.89
C LYS A 92 -3.09 25.43 17.38
N GLU A 93 -4.20 24.75 17.65
CA GLU A 93 -4.60 24.33 19.00
C GLU A 93 -5.07 22.87 19.00
N VAL A 94 -4.63 22.06 19.96
CA VAL A 94 -5.13 20.68 20.12
C VAL A 94 -6.34 20.71 21.05
N LEU A 95 -7.50 20.36 20.52
CA LEU A 95 -8.76 20.43 21.26
C LEU A 95 -8.96 19.17 22.10
N LYS A 96 -9.47 19.37 23.32
CA LYS A 96 -9.86 18.28 24.23
C LYS A 96 -11.36 18.06 24.14
N GLU A 97 -11.79 16.83 23.90
CA GLU A 97 -13.22 16.48 23.79
C GLU A 97 -14.04 16.85 25.03
N LYS A 98 -13.42 16.94 26.21
CA LYS A 98 -14.07 17.28 27.48
C LYS A 98 -14.10 18.78 27.78
N ASP A 99 -13.46 19.62 26.97
CA ASP A 99 -13.49 21.07 27.19
C ASP A 99 -14.88 21.61 26.81
N SER A 100 -15.58 22.19 27.79
CA SER A 100 -16.94 22.71 27.64
C SER A 100 -17.09 23.75 26.53
N LYS A 101 -16.00 24.46 26.15
CA LYS A 101 -16.03 25.47 25.09
C LYS A 101 -16.14 24.88 23.69
N VAL A 102 -15.74 23.63 23.49
CA VAL A 102 -15.68 22.98 22.17
C VAL A 102 -16.42 21.64 22.13
N ALA A 103 -16.70 21.03 23.28
CA ALA A 103 -17.36 19.73 23.37
C ALA A 103 -18.67 19.64 22.56
N PRO A 104 -19.57 20.64 22.56
CA PRO A 104 -20.79 20.57 21.75
C PRO A 104 -20.51 20.53 20.24
N VAL A 105 -19.52 21.30 19.78
CA VAL A 105 -19.11 21.31 18.36
C VAL A 105 -18.51 19.96 17.98
N LEU A 106 -17.55 19.47 18.77
CA LEU A 106 -16.86 18.19 18.50
C LEU A 106 -17.84 17.01 18.52
N ALA A 107 -18.78 16.98 19.48
CA ALA A 107 -19.81 15.95 19.56
C ALA A 107 -20.71 15.91 18.32
N THR A 108 -21.07 17.08 17.79
CA THR A 108 -21.91 17.21 16.60
C THR A 108 -21.21 16.66 15.36
N LEU A 109 -19.95 17.06 15.15
CA LEU A 109 -19.14 16.57 14.03
C LEU A 109 -18.87 15.06 14.13
N LYS A 110 -18.56 14.57 15.34
CA LYS A 110 -18.36 13.15 15.61
C LYS A 110 -19.63 12.35 15.34
N THR A 111 -20.80 12.83 15.76
CA THR A 111 -22.08 12.14 15.53
C THR A 111 -22.39 11.99 14.05
N GLY A 112 -22.17 13.05 13.25
CA GLY A 112 -22.35 12.99 11.80
C GLY A 112 -21.45 11.95 11.13
N PHE A 113 -20.18 11.89 11.53
CA PHE A 113 -19.24 10.88 11.04
C PHE A 113 -19.58 9.46 11.51
N MET A 114 -19.88 9.28 12.80
CA MET A 114 -20.19 7.98 13.39
C MET A 114 -21.40 7.32 12.73
N ALA A 115 -22.39 8.09 12.29
CA ALA A 115 -23.51 7.54 11.54
C ALA A 115 -23.07 6.85 10.24
N VAL A 116 -22.12 7.43 9.51
CA VAL A 116 -21.55 6.83 8.29
C VAL A 116 -20.68 5.62 8.65
N PHE A 117 -19.83 5.76 9.67
CA PHE A 117 -18.96 4.69 10.14
C PHE A 117 -19.76 3.45 10.57
N ASP A 118 -20.78 3.63 11.40
CA ASP A 118 -21.64 2.55 11.88
C ASP A 118 -22.42 1.90 10.74
N ASN A 119 -22.83 2.68 9.74
CA ASN A 119 -23.52 2.14 8.58
C ASN A 119 -22.62 1.23 7.75
N ILE A 120 -21.41 1.67 7.40
CA ILE A 120 -20.48 0.83 6.63
C ILE A 120 -20.05 -0.39 7.46
N ASN A 121 -19.91 -0.26 8.78
CA ASN A 121 -19.57 -1.36 9.67
C ASN A 121 -20.66 -2.45 9.66
N ARG A 122 -21.93 -2.06 9.68
CA ARG A 122 -23.08 -2.97 9.55
C ARG A 122 -23.16 -3.61 8.17
N GLU A 123 -22.96 -2.85 7.10
CA GLU A 123 -22.97 -3.37 5.73
C GLU A 123 -21.91 -4.47 5.53
N ILE A 124 -20.70 -4.22 6.03
CA ILE A 124 -19.61 -5.20 5.96
C ILE A 124 -19.92 -6.43 6.85
N ALA A 125 -20.38 -6.22 8.09
CA ALA A 125 -20.75 -7.31 8.98
C ALA A 125 -21.83 -8.21 8.35
N ASN A 126 -22.84 -7.62 7.70
CA ASN A 126 -23.89 -8.36 7.00
C ASN A 126 -23.35 -9.13 5.79
N LYS A 127 -22.45 -8.53 4.99
CA LYS A 127 -21.83 -9.20 3.84
C LYS A 127 -21.02 -10.44 4.26
N TYR A 128 -20.37 -10.38 5.42
CA TYR A 128 -19.52 -11.43 5.97
C TYR A 128 -20.13 -12.02 7.25
N SER A 129 -21.45 -12.18 7.29
CA SER A 129 -22.23 -12.50 8.51
C SER A 129 -21.77 -13.78 9.23
N ASN A 130 -21.29 -14.78 8.48
CA ASN A 130 -20.72 -16.01 9.04
C ASN A 130 -19.51 -15.76 9.96
N TYR A 131 -18.80 -14.65 9.76
CA TYR A 131 -17.62 -14.27 10.55
C TYR A 131 -17.92 -13.20 11.61
N TYR A 132 -19.09 -12.54 11.52
CA TYR A 132 -19.50 -11.44 12.40
C TYR A 132 -20.91 -11.64 12.98
N PRO A 133 -21.21 -12.79 13.63
CA PRO A 133 -22.54 -13.03 14.16
C PRO A 133 -22.93 -12.06 15.28
N ASN A 134 -21.95 -11.61 16.08
CA ASN A 134 -22.13 -10.72 17.24
C ASN A 134 -20.97 -9.73 17.41
N SER A 135 -20.26 -9.42 16.32
CA SER A 135 -19.09 -8.55 16.33
C SER A 135 -19.09 -7.66 15.10
N PHE A 136 -18.22 -6.66 15.09
CA PHE A 136 -18.08 -5.74 13.97
C PHE A 136 -16.63 -5.74 13.46
N PRO A 137 -16.42 -5.62 12.13
CA PRO A 137 -15.10 -5.62 11.52
C PRO A 137 -14.28 -4.36 11.82
N LEU A 138 -14.94 -3.21 11.99
CA LEU A 138 -14.28 -1.91 12.16
C LEU A 138 -14.40 -1.41 13.60
N ASN A 139 -13.31 -0.85 14.12
CA ASN A 139 -13.28 -0.14 15.40
C ASN A 139 -12.43 1.12 15.29
N ILE A 140 -12.88 2.24 15.85
CA ILE A 140 -12.03 3.42 16.01
C ILE A 140 -11.19 3.22 17.27
N GLU A 141 -9.86 3.36 17.15
CA GLU A 141 -8.95 3.25 18.28
C GLU A 141 -9.11 4.49 19.18
N PRO A 142 -9.65 4.39 20.41
CA PRO A 142 -10.03 5.57 21.20
C PRO A 142 -8.84 6.49 21.50
N ASP A 143 -7.67 5.93 21.74
CA ASP A 143 -6.45 6.67 22.08
C ASP A 143 -5.81 7.39 20.87
N SER A 144 -6.25 7.06 19.65
CA SER A 144 -5.78 7.70 18.41
C SER A 144 -6.53 8.99 18.08
N VAL A 145 -7.71 9.20 18.67
CA VAL A 145 -8.60 10.30 18.33
C VAL A 145 -8.01 11.63 18.74
N LYS A 146 -7.82 12.53 17.76
CA LYS A 146 -7.29 13.88 17.98
C LYS A 146 -8.04 14.90 17.15
N PHE A 147 -8.39 16.01 17.80
CA PHE A 147 -8.94 17.18 17.15
C PHE A 147 -7.91 18.31 17.20
N ILE A 148 -7.58 18.86 16.03
CA ILE A 148 -6.61 19.92 15.91
C ILE A 148 -7.26 21.07 15.16
N LEU A 149 -7.43 22.19 15.85
CA LEU A 149 -7.92 23.41 15.27
C LEU A 149 -6.74 24.16 14.64
N ASN A 150 -6.94 24.69 13.44
CA ASN A 150 -5.94 25.44 12.71
C ASN A 150 -6.54 26.74 12.19
N PHE A 151 -5.72 27.80 12.21
CA PHE A 151 -6.06 29.11 11.70
C PHE A 151 -6.25 29.08 10.17
N ILE A 152 -7.25 29.81 9.69
CA ILE A 152 -7.41 30.16 8.27
C ILE A 152 -7.30 31.68 8.16
N ASP A 153 -6.38 32.17 7.35
CA ASP A 153 -6.23 33.60 7.08
C ASP A 153 -7.23 34.05 6.02
N VAL A 154 -8.46 34.33 6.47
CA VAL A 154 -9.58 34.75 5.60
C VAL A 154 -9.31 36.07 4.89
N GLU A 155 -8.56 36.98 5.51
CA GLU A 155 -8.19 38.26 4.89
C GLU A 155 -7.27 38.04 3.71
N LYS A 156 -6.24 37.20 3.91
CA LYS A 156 -5.31 36.81 2.86
C LYS A 156 -6.00 36.04 1.74
N LEU A 157 -6.87 35.09 2.07
CA LEU A 157 -7.66 34.36 1.09
C LEU A 157 -8.58 35.27 0.27
N GLY A 158 -9.25 36.23 0.92
CA GLY A 158 -10.09 37.22 0.25
C GLY A 158 -9.30 38.05 -0.77
N LYS A 159 -8.08 38.49 -0.40
CA LYS A 159 -7.17 39.20 -1.32
C LYS A 159 -6.76 38.34 -2.51
N LEU A 160 -6.34 37.10 -2.26
CA LEU A 160 -5.93 36.15 -3.31
C LEU A 160 -7.08 35.77 -4.26
N ALA A 161 -8.32 35.77 -3.76
CA ALA A 161 -9.52 35.46 -4.52
C ALA A 161 -10.22 36.69 -5.13
N TYR A 162 -9.74 37.91 -4.87
CA TYR A 162 -10.40 39.17 -5.22
C TYR A 162 -11.85 39.28 -4.71
N ILE A 163 -12.11 38.80 -3.50
CA ILE A 163 -13.42 38.82 -2.82
C ILE A 163 -13.26 39.51 -1.47
N ASN A 164 -14.14 40.47 -1.15
CA ASN A 164 -14.12 41.14 0.16
C ASN A 164 -14.39 40.13 1.29
N PRO A 165 -13.44 39.88 2.21
CA PRO A 165 -13.59 38.93 3.30
C PRO A 165 -14.27 39.53 4.54
N GLU A 166 -14.74 40.78 4.49
CA GLU A 166 -15.35 41.44 5.64
C GLU A 166 -16.48 40.61 6.28
N GLY A 167 -16.41 40.48 7.61
CA GLY A 167 -17.33 39.70 8.44
C GLY A 167 -17.20 38.17 8.32
N LEU A 168 -16.34 37.67 7.42
CA LEU A 168 -16.10 36.23 7.28
C LEU A 168 -15.22 35.73 8.42
N LYS A 169 -15.62 34.62 9.03
CA LYS A 169 -14.82 33.85 9.97
C LYS A 169 -14.71 32.43 9.44
N ALA A 170 -13.52 31.86 9.51
CA ALA A 170 -13.29 30.48 9.15
C ALA A 170 -12.15 29.87 9.96
N VAL A 171 -12.25 28.58 10.24
CA VAL A 171 -11.19 27.76 10.85
C VAL A 171 -11.17 26.38 10.21
N ARG A 172 -10.00 25.73 10.25
CA ARG A 172 -9.85 24.34 9.82
C ARG A 172 -9.77 23.44 11.04
N LEU A 173 -10.68 22.49 11.17
CA LEU A 173 -10.63 21.45 12.20
C LEU A 173 -10.19 20.12 11.56
N ASP A 174 -9.00 19.66 11.93
CA ASP A 174 -8.48 18.35 11.57
C ASP A 174 -8.95 17.32 12.60
N PHE A 175 -9.76 16.35 12.17
CA PHE A 175 -10.19 15.20 12.96
C PHE A 175 -9.39 13.97 12.53
N LYS A 176 -8.47 13.54 13.39
CA LYS A 176 -7.57 12.40 13.16
C LYS A 176 -8.01 11.23 14.02
N PHE A 177 -7.96 10.04 13.45
CA PHE A 177 -8.28 8.80 14.14
C PHE A 177 -7.72 7.60 13.36
N ASP A 178 -7.46 6.52 14.07
CA ASP A 178 -7.07 5.25 13.50
C ASP A 178 -8.26 4.30 13.53
N VAL A 179 -8.50 3.60 12.42
CA VAL A 179 -9.49 2.53 12.32
C VAL A 179 -8.77 1.20 12.33
N SER A 180 -9.03 0.41 13.35
CA SER A 180 -8.68 -1.00 13.40
C SER A 180 -9.69 -1.81 12.61
N ILE A 181 -9.19 -2.63 11.71
CA ILE A 181 -10.00 -3.48 10.84
C ILE A 181 -9.56 -4.91 11.08
N LYS A 182 -10.53 -5.73 11.44
CA LYS A 182 -10.30 -7.10 11.87
C LYS A 182 -11.00 -8.05 10.91
N PHE A 183 -10.35 -9.16 10.59
CA PHE A 183 -10.97 -10.32 9.98
C PHE A 183 -10.31 -11.58 10.56
N LYS A 184 -11.09 -12.42 11.25
CA LYS A 184 -10.57 -13.52 12.08
C LYS A 184 -9.46 -13.01 13.03
N LYS A 185 -8.23 -13.53 12.90
CA LYS A 185 -7.05 -13.16 13.70
C LYS A 185 -6.21 -12.05 13.07
N LEU A 186 -6.52 -11.65 11.84
CA LEU A 186 -5.80 -10.58 11.13
C LEU A 186 -6.34 -9.23 11.57
N VAL A 187 -5.42 -8.31 11.89
CA VAL A 187 -5.73 -6.94 12.28
C VAL A 187 -4.86 -5.99 11.48
N THR A 188 -5.49 -5.01 10.85
CA THR A 188 -4.82 -3.79 10.39
C THR A 188 -5.24 -2.60 11.21
N VAL A 189 -4.42 -1.56 11.16
CA VAL A 189 -4.76 -0.23 11.63
C VAL A 189 -4.51 0.74 10.48
N VAL A 190 -5.53 1.50 10.11
CA VAL A 190 -5.48 2.49 9.02
C VAL A 190 -5.73 3.87 9.61
N PRO A 191 -4.78 4.82 9.47
CA PRO A 191 -4.98 6.20 9.91
C PRO A 191 -5.90 6.93 8.94
N PHE A 192 -6.77 7.78 9.47
CA PHE A 192 -7.64 8.69 8.73
C PHE A 192 -7.53 10.12 9.26
N LEU A 193 -7.67 11.06 8.33
CA LEU A 193 -7.79 12.48 8.60
C LEU A 193 -9.00 13.03 7.86
N ILE A 194 -9.85 13.76 8.59
CA ILE A 194 -10.95 14.54 8.01
C ILE A 194 -10.67 16.01 8.31
N GLN A 195 -10.61 16.84 7.28
CA GLN A 195 -10.37 18.27 7.42
C GLN A 195 -11.67 19.04 7.20
N TYR A 196 -12.23 19.58 8.27
CA TYR A 196 -13.43 20.41 8.20
C TYR A 196 -13.05 21.89 8.06
N THR A 197 -13.62 22.59 7.10
CA THR A 197 -13.64 24.06 7.06
C THR A 197 -14.94 24.52 7.69
N ILE A 198 -14.86 25.19 8.84
CA ILE A 198 -16.02 25.70 9.58
C ILE A 198 -16.11 27.20 9.36
N THR A 199 -17.27 27.72 8.95
CA THR A 199 -17.44 29.13 8.61
C THR A 199 -18.84 29.67 8.95
N ASN A 200 -18.93 30.98 9.17
CA ASN A 200 -20.18 31.69 9.42
C ASN A 200 -20.90 32.17 8.14
N ASP A 201 -20.26 32.09 6.98
CA ASP A 201 -20.82 32.52 5.69
C ASP A 201 -20.35 31.55 4.60
N ILE A 202 -21.13 30.48 4.42
CA ILE A 202 -20.79 29.38 3.52
C ILE A 202 -20.72 29.84 2.07
N ASP A 203 -21.62 30.73 1.63
CA ASP A 203 -21.67 31.21 0.25
C ASP A 203 -20.43 32.03 -0.11
N LYS A 204 -19.99 32.91 0.79
CA LYS A 204 -18.76 33.69 0.59
C LYS A 204 -17.53 32.79 0.62
N MET A 205 -17.46 31.86 1.57
CA MET A 205 -16.35 30.91 1.66
C MET A 205 -16.25 30.03 0.42
N GLN A 206 -17.38 29.56 -0.14
CA GLN A 206 -17.42 28.78 -1.37
C GLN A 206 -16.89 29.57 -2.57
N LYS A 207 -17.22 30.86 -2.69
CA LYS A 207 -16.70 31.71 -3.78
C LYS A 207 -15.18 31.86 -3.68
N ILE A 208 -14.65 32.08 -2.48
CA ILE A 208 -13.20 32.16 -2.23
C ILE A 208 -12.52 30.83 -2.57
N LEU A 209 -13.05 29.72 -2.03
CA LEU A 209 -12.55 28.37 -2.29
C LEU A 209 -12.48 28.09 -3.79
N LYS A 210 -13.55 28.38 -4.53
CA LYS A 210 -13.61 28.18 -5.97
C LYS A 210 -12.51 28.94 -6.71
N ALA A 211 -12.36 30.23 -6.42
CA ALA A 211 -11.35 31.07 -7.10
C ALA A 211 -9.90 30.62 -6.82
N VAL A 212 -9.61 30.17 -5.59
CA VAL A 212 -8.29 29.67 -5.19
C VAL A 212 -8.01 28.29 -5.81
N VAL A 213 -9.00 27.38 -5.74
CA VAL A 213 -8.88 26.02 -6.31
C VAL A 213 -8.68 26.06 -7.82
N GLU A 214 -9.39 26.93 -8.54
CA GLU A 214 -9.25 27.09 -10.00
C GLU A 214 -7.81 27.49 -10.38
N GLN A 215 -7.24 28.50 -9.72
CA GLN A 215 -5.87 28.96 -10.00
C GLN A 215 -4.82 27.88 -9.73
N ILE A 216 -4.92 27.20 -8.60
CA ILE A 216 -3.96 26.15 -8.22
C ILE A 216 -4.12 24.92 -9.11
N SER A 217 -5.35 24.52 -9.39
CA SER A 217 -5.61 23.38 -10.28
C SER A 217 -5.01 23.62 -11.66
N ASN A 218 -5.13 24.83 -12.21
CA ASN A 218 -4.50 25.19 -13.48
C ASN A 218 -2.98 25.05 -13.44
N SER A 219 -2.34 25.48 -12.35
CA SER A 219 -0.89 25.32 -12.18
C SER A 219 -0.47 23.86 -12.01
N ILE A 220 -1.26 23.05 -11.29
CA ILE A 220 -1.06 21.60 -11.18
C ILE A 220 -1.18 20.93 -12.55
N ILE A 221 -2.21 21.26 -13.35
CA ILE A 221 -2.41 20.74 -14.71
C ILE A 221 -1.21 21.07 -15.58
N LYS A 222 -0.80 22.34 -15.56
CA LYS A 222 0.36 22.83 -16.30
C LYS A 222 1.63 22.07 -15.91
N PHE A 223 1.87 21.86 -14.62
CA PHE A 223 3.00 21.06 -14.15
C PHE A 223 2.98 19.63 -14.69
N PHE A 224 1.86 18.91 -14.56
CA PHE A 224 1.81 17.52 -15.02
C PHE A 224 1.86 17.38 -16.56
N ASN A 225 1.24 18.31 -17.29
CA ASN A 225 1.24 18.29 -18.75
C ASN A 225 2.59 18.72 -19.34
N GLU A 226 3.16 19.82 -18.85
CA GLU A 226 4.35 20.45 -19.47
C GLU A 226 5.67 19.95 -18.87
N LYS A 227 5.71 19.65 -17.56
CA LYS A 227 6.94 19.24 -16.88
C LYS A 227 7.08 17.73 -16.74
N MET A 228 5.97 17.03 -16.47
CA MET A 228 5.97 15.57 -16.32
C MET A 228 5.63 14.82 -17.62
N SER A 229 5.33 15.53 -18.72
CA SER A 229 4.98 14.93 -20.02
C SER A 229 3.79 13.94 -19.96
N GLY A 230 2.84 14.17 -19.06
CA GLY A 230 1.62 13.37 -18.89
C GLY A 230 1.81 12.03 -18.16
N ASP A 231 2.72 11.18 -18.65
CA ASP A 231 3.00 9.85 -18.07
C ASP A 231 4.37 9.81 -17.39
N ILE A 232 4.42 9.32 -16.15
CA ILE A 232 5.67 9.08 -15.43
C ILE A 232 6.22 7.72 -15.85
N ILE A 233 7.34 7.69 -16.59
CA ILE A 233 8.04 6.46 -16.97
C ILE A 233 9.31 6.30 -16.12
N VAL A 234 9.24 5.43 -15.12
CA VAL A 234 10.19 5.39 -14.00
C VAL A 234 11.63 5.01 -14.40
N ASP A 235 11.81 4.30 -15.51
CA ASP A 235 13.12 3.91 -16.04
C ASP A 235 13.67 4.87 -17.11
N LYS A 236 12.94 5.95 -17.42
CA LYS A 236 13.35 6.97 -18.40
C LYS A 236 13.53 8.35 -17.78
N HIS A 237 12.84 8.63 -16.68
CA HIS A 237 12.86 9.93 -16.04
C HIS A 237 13.83 9.96 -14.85
N GLU A 238 14.81 10.87 -14.86
CA GLU A 238 15.91 10.89 -13.89
C GLU A 238 15.41 11.07 -12.44
N ASP A 239 14.43 11.95 -12.22
CA ASP A 239 13.81 12.16 -10.90
C ASP A 239 13.19 10.89 -10.30
N PHE A 240 12.80 9.92 -11.13
CA PHE A 240 12.16 8.67 -10.73
C PHE A 240 13.11 7.47 -10.79
N LYS A 241 14.37 7.67 -11.16
CA LYS A 241 15.36 6.59 -11.32
C LYS A 241 15.45 5.71 -10.07
N SER A 242 15.33 6.31 -8.89
CA SER A 242 15.37 5.60 -7.61
C SER A 242 14.25 4.57 -7.45
N ILE A 243 13.06 4.79 -8.05
CA ILE A 243 11.96 3.82 -8.08
C ILE A 243 12.36 2.57 -8.88
N TYR A 244 12.93 2.76 -10.07
CA TYR A 244 13.42 1.67 -10.91
C TYR A 244 14.65 0.96 -10.30
N ASP A 245 15.58 1.75 -9.77
CA ASP A 245 16.81 1.27 -9.15
C ASP A 245 16.55 0.53 -7.85
N ASN A 246 15.43 0.75 -7.18
CA ASN A 246 14.99 -0.04 -6.02
C ASN A 246 13.99 -1.14 -6.38
N PHE A 247 13.47 -1.11 -7.61
CA PHE A 247 12.38 -1.97 -8.09
C PHE A 247 11.13 -1.87 -7.18
N ASP A 248 10.73 -0.63 -6.88
CA ASP A 248 9.56 -0.28 -6.07
C ASP A 248 8.32 -0.05 -6.97
N LEU A 249 7.83 -1.14 -7.58
CA LEU A 249 6.91 -1.06 -8.73
C LEU A 249 5.48 -1.54 -8.44
N ASN A 250 5.24 -2.17 -7.29
CA ASN A 250 3.90 -2.58 -6.87
C ASN A 250 3.35 -1.54 -5.91
N TYR A 251 2.38 -0.76 -6.37
CA TYR A 251 1.82 0.35 -5.58
C TYR A 251 0.62 -0.07 -4.74
N ALA A 252 0.12 -1.31 -4.89
CA ALA A 252 -1.12 -1.76 -4.27
C ALA A 252 -1.10 -1.74 -2.73
N TYR A 253 0.09 -1.64 -2.13
CA TYR A 253 0.27 -1.60 -0.69
C TYR A 253 0.88 -0.29 -0.23
N ASP A 254 1.99 0.11 -0.84
CA ASP A 254 2.68 1.34 -0.50
C ASP A 254 3.18 2.04 -1.77
N HIS A 255 3.00 3.35 -1.82
CA HIS A 255 3.53 4.20 -2.88
C HIS A 255 4.25 5.42 -2.30
N SER A 256 4.69 5.36 -1.04
CA SER A 256 5.27 6.51 -0.33
C SER A 256 6.55 7.04 -0.99
N MET A 257 7.37 6.18 -1.60
CA MET A 257 8.56 6.62 -2.33
C MET A 257 8.17 7.45 -3.57
N LEU A 258 7.19 6.97 -4.35
CA LEU A 258 6.64 7.70 -5.49
C LEU A 258 5.97 9.01 -5.04
N ASP A 259 5.17 8.95 -3.97
CA ASP A 259 4.47 10.10 -3.39
C ASP A 259 5.44 11.21 -2.99
N ALA A 260 6.53 10.87 -2.29
CA ALA A 260 7.53 11.82 -1.86
C ALA A 260 8.26 12.50 -3.04
N ILE A 261 8.58 11.73 -4.09
CA ILE A 261 9.22 12.26 -5.30
C ILE A 261 8.27 13.23 -6.01
N VAL A 262 7.01 12.81 -6.23
CA VAL A 262 6.01 13.65 -6.90
C VAL A 262 5.68 14.89 -6.07
N GLN A 263 5.56 14.77 -4.75
CA GLN A 263 5.31 15.90 -3.86
C GLN A 263 6.42 16.94 -3.99
N LYS A 264 7.69 16.51 -3.88
CA LYS A 264 8.85 17.41 -4.00
C LYS A 264 8.91 18.09 -5.37
N ALA A 265 8.62 17.35 -6.44
CA ALA A 265 8.63 17.90 -7.79
C ALA A 265 7.49 18.90 -8.00
N LEU A 266 6.28 18.59 -7.51
CA LEU A 266 5.12 19.47 -7.57
C LEU A 266 5.34 20.74 -6.74
N GLU A 267 5.87 20.61 -5.53
CA GLU A 267 6.23 21.75 -4.67
C GLU A 267 7.14 22.75 -5.38
N LYS A 268 8.16 22.24 -6.06
CA LYS A 268 9.05 23.07 -6.88
C LYS A 268 8.31 23.67 -8.07
N GLY A 269 7.52 22.86 -8.78
CA GLY A 269 6.74 23.30 -9.94
C GLY A 269 5.77 24.44 -9.63
N LEU A 270 5.05 24.36 -8.52
CA LEU A 270 4.12 25.41 -8.09
C LEU A 270 4.86 26.68 -7.67
N LYS A 271 6.02 26.56 -6.99
CA LYS A 271 6.85 27.73 -6.64
C LYS A 271 7.43 28.44 -7.86
N ASP A 272 7.80 27.68 -8.89
CA ASP A 272 8.38 28.21 -10.12
C ASP A 272 7.31 28.81 -11.07
N ASP A 273 6.02 28.55 -10.82
CA ASP A 273 4.92 29.08 -11.64
C ASP A 273 4.60 30.54 -11.29
N LYS A 274 5.19 31.45 -12.06
CA LYS A 274 4.98 32.89 -11.93
C LYS A 274 3.51 33.32 -12.03
N THR A 275 2.63 32.51 -12.62
CA THR A 275 1.19 32.82 -12.72
C THR A 275 0.49 32.76 -11.37
N LEU A 276 1.05 32.03 -10.39
CA LEU A 276 0.49 31.97 -9.04
C LEU A 276 0.82 33.21 -8.20
N GLY A 277 1.88 33.96 -8.51
CA GLY A 277 2.27 35.16 -7.76
C GLY A 277 2.28 34.93 -6.24
N GLU A 278 1.65 35.82 -5.48
CA GLU A 278 1.52 35.71 -4.01
C GLU A 278 0.79 34.44 -3.55
N LEU A 279 -0.08 33.85 -4.39
CA LEU A 279 -0.78 32.62 -4.04
C LEU A 279 0.20 31.47 -3.84
N GLY A 280 1.24 31.37 -4.67
CA GLY A 280 2.28 30.33 -4.58
C GLY A 280 3.08 30.38 -3.27
N GLU A 281 3.33 31.59 -2.74
CA GLU A 281 4.04 31.80 -1.48
C GLU A 281 3.24 31.34 -0.25
N ASN A 282 1.94 31.14 -0.41
CA ASN A 282 1.00 30.76 0.66
C ASN A 282 0.61 29.29 0.64
N ILE A 283 1.22 28.51 -0.26
CA ILE A 283 1.01 27.08 -0.33
C ILE A 283 1.83 26.39 0.75
N THR A 284 1.12 25.64 1.59
CA THR A 284 1.69 24.73 2.60
C THR A 284 1.06 23.35 2.44
N TYR A 285 1.49 22.37 3.24
CA TYR A 285 1.07 20.98 3.05
C TYR A 285 0.64 20.32 4.35
N ALA A 286 -0.46 19.57 4.31
CA ALA A 286 -0.93 18.77 5.43
C ALA A 286 0.03 17.59 5.68
N SER A 287 0.53 17.42 6.91
CA SER A 287 1.58 16.42 7.21
C SER A 287 1.14 14.98 7.00
N ASP A 288 -0.14 14.68 7.21
CA ASP A 288 -0.64 13.30 7.33
C ASP A 288 -1.37 12.80 6.07
N GLU A 289 -1.41 13.62 5.02
CA GLU A 289 -1.97 13.26 3.72
C GLU A 289 -0.89 12.82 2.74
N LYS A 290 -1.25 12.01 1.76
CA LYS A 290 -0.43 11.71 0.56
C LYS A 290 -0.85 12.61 -0.60
N ILE A 291 0.09 13.03 -1.45
CA ILE A 291 -0.25 13.86 -2.62
C ILE A 291 -0.89 13.02 -3.74
N LEU A 292 -0.59 11.72 -3.80
CA LEU A 292 -1.13 10.77 -4.76
C LEU A 292 -2.13 9.83 -4.09
N ILE A 293 -3.27 9.64 -4.75
CA ILE A 293 -4.26 8.62 -4.42
C ILE A 293 -4.23 7.56 -5.51
N LEU A 294 -3.92 6.32 -5.15
CA LEU A 294 -3.92 5.18 -6.06
C LEU A 294 -5.36 4.81 -6.47
N LEU A 295 -5.60 4.67 -7.78
CA LEU A 295 -6.86 4.17 -8.32
C LEU A 295 -6.78 2.70 -8.67
N ASN A 296 -5.70 2.32 -9.35
CA ASN A 296 -5.46 0.95 -9.77
C ASN A 296 -3.96 0.67 -9.83
N SER A 297 -3.58 -0.59 -9.61
CA SER A 297 -2.23 -1.09 -9.84
C SER A 297 -2.30 -2.45 -10.52
N ILE A 298 -1.46 -2.65 -11.53
CA ILE A 298 -1.44 -3.89 -12.30
C ILE A 298 -0.72 -5.02 -11.55
N ILE A 299 0.26 -4.64 -10.73
CA ILE A 299 0.98 -5.52 -9.81
C ILE A 299 0.32 -5.36 -8.44
N ASN A 300 -0.22 -6.44 -7.92
CA ASN A 300 -0.98 -6.46 -6.67
C ASN A 300 -0.81 -7.84 -5.99
N PRO A 301 -1.39 -8.11 -4.81
CA PRO A 301 -1.21 -9.39 -4.12
C PRO A 301 -1.50 -10.65 -4.96
N ASP A 302 -2.43 -10.52 -5.91
CA ASP A 302 -2.89 -11.62 -6.76
C ASP A 302 -2.04 -11.76 -8.04
N THR A 303 -1.26 -10.73 -8.40
CA THR A 303 -0.54 -10.64 -9.69
C THR A 303 0.96 -10.34 -9.56
N ASN A 304 1.48 -10.19 -8.34
CA ASN A 304 2.87 -9.84 -8.06
C ASN A 304 3.81 -11.04 -8.02
N GLY A 305 3.37 -12.22 -8.44
CA GLY A 305 4.26 -13.36 -8.46
C GLY A 305 3.62 -14.62 -8.96
N VAL A 306 4.40 -15.67 -8.86
CA VAL A 306 4.00 -17.02 -9.25
C VAL A 306 3.91 -17.87 -8.01
N THR A 307 2.67 -18.18 -7.68
CA THR A 307 2.26 -19.33 -6.90
C THR A 307 1.89 -20.40 -7.91
N PRO A 308 2.73 -21.43 -8.09
CA PRO A 308 2.41 -22.42 -9.09
C PRO A 308 1.43 -23.44 -8.45
N VAL A 309 0.51 -23.99 -9.27
CA VAL A 309 -0.59 -24.90 -8.86
C VAL A 309 -0.16 -26.37 -9.03
N LEU A 310 -0.53 -27.28 -8.12
CA LEU A 310 -0.25 -28.71 -8.25
C LEU A 310 -0.38 -29.21 -9.71
N PRO A 311 0.72 -29.57 -10.37
CA PRO A 311 0.66 -30.00 -11.74
C PRO A 311 0.30 -31.48 -11.79
N TYR A 312 -0.54 -31.83 -12.77
CA TYR A 312 -0.65 -33.22 -13.24
C TYR A 312 0.49 -33.56 -14.24
N ASP A 313 1.43 -32.63 -14.53
CA ASP A 313 2.52 -32.79 -15.51
C ASP A 313 3.91 -32.23 -15.07
N GLU A 314 4.95 -32.49 -15.87
CA GLU A 314 6.36 -32.11 -15.59
C GLU A 314 6.71 -30.63 -15.89
N LYS A 315 5.79 -29.81 -16.43
CA LYS A 315 6.06 -28.44 -16.95
C LYS A 315 6.01 -27.34 -15.88
N TYR A 316 6.00 -27.75 -14.63
CA TYR A 316 5.66 -26.90 -13.50
C TYR A 316 6.75 -25.91 -13.08
N ALA A 317 8.00 -26.28 -13.32
CA ALA A 317 9.14 -25.41 -13.15
C ALA A 317 9.77 -25.15 -14.51
N TRP A 318 10.31 -23.95 -14.68
CA TRP A 318 11.11 -23.58 -15.86
C TRP A 318 12.37 -24.45 -16.05
N VAL A 319 12.68 -25.30 -15.07
CA VAL A 319 13.79 -26.26 -15.05
C VAL A 319 13.35 -27.73 -15.20
N ASN A 320 12.04 -28.01 -15.34
CA ASN A 320 11.43 -29.34 -15.26
C ASN A 320 11.74 -30.08 -13.93
N THR A 321 11.43 -31.37 -13.86
CA THR A 321 11.73 -32.25 -12.73
C THR A 321 13.22 -32.61 -12.65
N GLY A 322 13.75 -32.75 -11.44
CA GLY A 322 15.12 -33.12 -11.14
C GLY A 322 16.07 -31.91 -11.02
N TYR A 323 17.37 -32.17 -11.13
CA TYR A 323 18.40 -31.13 -11.27
C TYR A 323 18.77 -30.99 -12.74
N ALA A 324 18.44 -29.86 -13.36
CA ALA A 324 18.77 -29.57 -14.75
C ALA A 324 19.59 -28.27 -14.86
N PRO A 325 20.90 -28.30 -14.54
CA PRO A 325 21.71 -27.09 -14.45
C PRO A 325 21.84 -26.32 -15.78
N ASP A 326 21.75 -27.01 -16.91
CA ASP A 326 21.81 -26.42 -18.25
C ASP A 326 20.54 -25.62 -18.58
N LYS A 327 19.42 -25.92 -17.92
CA LYS A 327 18.17 -25.16 -18.07
C LYS A 327 18.13 -23.92 -17.19
N LEU A 328 19.03 -23.79 -16.22
CA LEU A 328 19.12 -22.67 -15.30
C LEU A 328 19.72 -21.43 -15.98
N THR A 329 18.98 -20.86 -16.93
CA THR A 329 19.29 -19.63 -17.66
C THR A 329 18.27 -18.51 -17.38
N PRO A 330 18.69 -17.23 -17.44
CA PRO A 330 17.79 -16.10 -17.28
C PRO A 330 16.65 -16.06 -18.31
N GLU A 331 16.91 -16.54 -19.52
CA GLU A 331 15.96 -16.54 -20.64
C GLU A 331 14.81 -17.53 -20.39
N ASN A 332 15.13 -18.75 -19.94
CA ASN A 332 14.11 -19.74 -19.59
C ASN A 332 13.29 -19.28 -18.38
N PHE A 333 13.93 -18.61 -17.41
CA PHE A 333 13.21 -18.00 -16.28
C PHE A 333 12.26 -16.89 -16.75
N LEU A 334 12.72 -16.01 -17.65
CA LEU A 334 11.90 -14.93 -18.19
C LEU A 334 10.69 -15.47 -18.98
N GLU A 335 10.88 -16.48 -19.82
CA GLU A 335 9.81 -17.11 -20.59
C GLU A 335 8.72 -17.65 -19.64
N PHE A 336 9.12 -18.49 -18.69
CA PHE A 336 8.19 -19.08 -17.72
C PHE A 336 7.53 -18.04 -16.80
N TYR A 337 8.35 -17.20 -16.15
CA TYR A 337 7.87 -16.28 -15.13
C TYR A 337 7.13 -15.10 -15.76
N GLY A 338 7.57 -14.65 -16.93
CA GLY A 338 6.96 -13.56 -17.68
C GLY A 338 5.55 -13.87 -18.16
N GLU A 339 5.28 -15.11 -18.61
CA GLU A 339 3.92 -15.56 -18.95
C GLU A 339 2.95 -15.53 -17.76
N LYS A 340 3.47 -15.60 -16.55
CA LYS A 340 2.66 -15.59 -15.32
C LYS A 340 2.56 -14.21 -14.68
N LEU A 341 3.44 -13.29 -15.04
CA LEU A 341 3.36 -11.90 -14.58
C LEU A 341 2.38 -11.11 -15.45
N ASN A 342 1.22 -10.76 -14.86
CA ASN A 342 0.16 -10.02 -15.54
C ASN A 342 0.65 -8.73 -16.23
N ILE A 343 1.65 -8.06 -15.67
CA ILE A 343 2.19 -6.83 -16.27
C ILE A 343 2.85 -7.04 -17.64
N LEU A 344 3.40 -8.22 -17.92
CA LEU A 344 4.00 -8.53 -19.22
C LEU A 344 2.97 -9.08 -20.22
N THR A 345 1.89 -9.69 -19.75
CA THR A 345 0.85 -10.33 -20.58
C THR A 345 -0.36 -9.44 -20.86
N ALA A 346 -0.71 -8.53 -19.96
CA ALA A 346 -1.88 -7.64 -20.10
C ALA A 346 -1.75 -6.62 -21.24
N SER A 347 -0.55 -6.40 -21.76
CA SER A 347 -0.28 -5.50 -22.87
C SER A 347 0.93 -6.02 -23.65
N THR A 348 1.01 -5.69 -24.94
CA THR A 348 2.19 -5.89 -25.81
C THR A 348 2.94 -4.57 -26.09
N GLY A 349 2.43 -3.44 -25.56
CA GLY A 349 3.02 -2.11 -25.80
C GLY A 349 4.42 -1.94 -25.22
N GLU A 350 5.13 -0.92 -25.71
CA GLU A 350 6.47 -0.53 -25.24
C GLU A 350 6.45 0.06 -23.82
N LYS A 351 5.33 0.69 -23.45
CA LYS A 351 5.09 1.22 -22.10
C LYS A 351 4.14 0.28 -21.36
N LEU A 352 4.56 -0.15 -20.17
CA LEU A 352 3.76 -0.97 -19.27
C LEU A 352 3.22 -0.08 -18.15
N GLN A 353 1.91 -0.09 -17.96
CA GLN A 353 1.28 0.68 -16.89
C GLN A 353 1.44 -0.04 -15.55
N LEU A 354 2.04 0.63 -14.57
CA LEU A 354 2.22 0.12 -13.20
C LEU A 354 1.04 0.49 -12.30
N GLY A 355 0.53 1.71 -12.47
CA GLY A 355 -0.64 2.18 -11.76
C GLY A 355 -1.14 3.51 -12.30
N GLN A 356 -2.33 3.87 -11.85
CA GLN A 356 -2.96 5.15 -12.14
C GLN A 356 -3.32 5.85 -10.83
N PHE A 357 -3.03 7.15 -10.77
CA PHE A 357 -3.21 7.96 -9.58
C PHE A 357 -4.04 9.22 -9.89
N LYS A 358 -4.62 9.80 -8.84
CA LYS A 358 -5.12 11.19 -8.84
C LYS A 358 -4.31 12.03 -7.87
N VAL A 359 -4.32 13.34 -8.10
CA VAL A 359 -3.77 14.32 -7.15
C VAL A 359 -4.78 14.56 -6.02
N ASN A 360 -4.33 14.38 -4.78
CA ASN A 360 -5.10 14.69 -3.58
C ASN A 360 -4.97 16.17 -3.24
N LEU A 361 -6.01 16.96 -3.51
CA LEU A 361 -5.98 18.38 -3.19
C LEU A 361 -5.99 18.66 -1.67
N ALA A 362 -6.52 17.74 -0.84
CA ALA A 362 -6.53 17.91 0.62
C ALA A 362 -5.12 17.99 1.23
N LYS A 363 -4.10 17.46 0.52
CA LYS A 363 -2.69 17.63 0.89
C LYS A 363 -2.23 19.08 0.80
N ILE A 364 -2.82 19.89 -0.09
CA ILE A 364 -2.41 21.26 -0.39
C ILE A 364 -3.26 22.22 0.43
N LEU A 365 -2.59 23.12 1.15
CA LEU A 365 -3.21 24.13 2.00
C LEU A 365 -2.83 25.52 1.47
N VAL A 366 -3.78 26.45 1.42
CA VAL A 366 -3.53 27.84 1.04
C VAL A 366 -3.95 28.71 2.20
N ALA A 367 -3.00 29.45 2.78
CA ALA A 367 -3.31 30.31 3.93
C ALA A 367 -4.08 29.57 5.05
N GLY A 368 -3.70 28.31 5.29
CA GLY A 368 -4.30 27.42 6.30
C GLY A 368 -5.57 26.65 5.86
N MET A 369 -6.21 27.07 4.77
CA MET A 369 -7.41 26.43 4.22
C MET A 369 -7.03 25.21 3.37
N PRO A 370 -7.67 24.03 3.57
CA PRO A 370 -7.44 22.88 2.72
C PRO A 370 -8.14 23.07 1.38
N LEU A 371 -7.47 22.69 0.29
CA LEU A 371 -8.16 22.52 -0.98
C LEU A 371 -8.99 21.23 -0.89
N SER A 372 -10.19 21.23 -1.45
CA SER A 372 -11.06 20.05 -1.45
C SER A 372 -11.34 19.58 -2.88
N GLY A 373 -11.57 18.27 -3.03
CA GLY A 373 -11.84 17.63 -4.31
C GLY A 373 -10.57 17.13 -5.02
N ILE A 374 -10.65 17.06 -6.35
CA ILE A 374 -9.60 16.56 -7.24
C ILE A 374 -9.33 17.63 -8.29
N ALA A 375 -8.08 17.76 -8.73
CA ALA A 375 -7.76 18.67 -9.82
C ALA A 375 -8.48 18.23 -11.10
N LEU A 376 -9.20 19.16 -11.75
CA LEU A 376 -10.01 18.88 -12.93
C LEU A 376 -9.46 19.65 -14.14
N ASN A 377 -9.23 18.95 -15.25
CA ASN A 377 -9.02 19.55 -16.57
C ASN A 377 -10.29 19.36 -17.40
N ASP A 378 -10.96 20.44 -17.81
CA ASP A 378 -12.24 20.40 -18.53
C ASP A 378 -13.30 19.48 -17.86
N ASN A 379 -13.52 19.67 -16.55
CA ASN A 379 -14.40 18.84 -15.71
C ASN A 379 -14.01 17.36 -15.59
N LYS A 380 -12.82 16.95 -16.04
CA LYS A 380 -12.30 15.59 -15.90
C LYS A 380 -11.16 15.53 -14.88
N PRO A 381 -11.12 14.51 -14.01
CA PRO A 381 -9.98 14.31 -13.11
C PRO A 381 -8.65 14.26 -13.86
N ILE A 382 -7.62 14.89 -13.32
CA ILE A 382 -6.25 14.63 -13.76
C ILE A 382 -5.86 13.24 -13.29
N TYR A 383 -5.53 12.38 -14.24
CA TYR A 383 -4.97 11.06 -13.99
C TYR A 383 -3.48 11.09 -14.27
N ILE A 384 -2.70 10.61 -13.31
CA ILE A 384 -1.26 10.44 -13.46
C ILE A 384 -1.04 8.96 -13.70
N ASN A 385 -0.62 8.59 -14.90
CA ASN A 385 -0.22 7.22 -15.18
C ASN A 385 1.26 7.06 -14.84
N VAL A 386 1.56 6.02 -14.08
CA VAL A 386 2.93 5.62 -13.77
C VAL A 386 3.19 4.32 -14.49
N GLY A 387 4.31 4.25 -15.19
CA GLY A 387 4.69 3.11 -15.99
C GLY A 387 6.19 2.87 -16.01
N ILE A 388 6.56 1.79 -16.69
CA ILE A 388 7.93 1.38 -16.96
C ILE A 388 8.00 0.95 -18.42
N THR A 389 9.13 1.12 -19.10
CA THR A 389 9.27 0.50 -20.41
C THR A 389 9.33 -1.02 -20.31
N ARG A 390 8.82 -1.71 -21.32
CA ARG A 390 8.89 -3.18 -21.42
C ARG A 390 10.34 -3.67 -21.33
N ALA A 391 11.26 -2.98 -22.02
CA ALA A 391 12.68 -3.31 -21.98
C ALA A 391 13.27 -3.15 -20.55
N GLY A 392 12.90 -2.08 -19.84
CA GLY A 392 13.29 -1.89 -18.44
C GLY A 392 12.76 -3.00 -17.53
N MET A 393 11.51 -3.41 -17.73
CA MET A 393 10.90 -4.48 -16.95
C MET A 393 11.55 -5.84 -17.22
N ILE A 394 11.73 -6.20 -18.49
CA ILE A 394 12.41 -7.44 -18.92
C ILE A 394 13.81 -7.50 -18.31
N LYS A 395 14.60 -6.42 -18.41
CA LYS A 395 15.95 -6.36 -17.84
C LYS A 395 15.98 -6.67 -16.34
N LYS A 396 14.99 -6.17 -15.58
CA LYS A 396 14.90 -6.45 -14.13
C LYS A 396 14.51 -7.90 -13.84
N ILE A 397 13.60 -8.46 -14.62
CA ILE A 397 13.20 -9.88 -14.49
C ILE A 397 14.34 -10.81 -14.89
N GLU A 398 15.11 -10.48 -15.93
CA GLU A 398 16.33 -11.22 -16.31
C GLU A 398 17.39 -11.16 -15.21
N ASN A 399 17.63 -9.99 -14.60
CA ASN A 399 18.53 -9.86 -13.45
C ASN A 399 18.05 -10.75 -12.29
N PHE A 400 16.75 -10.77 -12.02
CA PHE A 400 16.18 -11.66 -11.02
C PHE A 400 16.41 -13.14 -11.40
N GLY A 401 16.13 -13.52 -12.65
CA GLY A 401 16.38 -14.86 -13.18
C GLY A 401 17.84 -15.31 -13.07
N ARG A 402 18.81 -14.40 -13.29
CA ARG A 402 20.25 -14.66 -13.06
C ARG A 402 20.52 -15.03 -11.61
N ILE A 403 19.94 -14.28 -10.67
CA ILE A 403 20.09 -14.53 -9.24
C ILE A 403 19.44 -15.86 -8.85
N ILE A 404 18.22 -16.13 -9.33
CA ILE A 404 17.52 -17.40 -9.08
C ILE A 404 18.31 -18.59 -9.64
N ALA A 405 18.79 -18.50 -10.88
CA ALA A 405 19.61 -19.53 -11.50
C ALA A 405 20.88 -19.82 -10.69
N ALA A 406 21.59 -18.77 -10.26
CA ALA A 406 22.78 -18.91 -9.44
C ALA A 406 22.46 -19.52 -8.06
N PHE A 407 21.33 -19.14 -7.45
CA PHE A 407 20.86 -19.69 -6.19
C PHE A 407 20.55 -21.19 -6.31
N TYR A 408 19.83 -21.59 -7.35
CA TYR A 408 19.56 -22.99 -7.66
C TYR A 408 20.84 -23.80 -7.89
N LYS A 409 21.85 -23.23 -8.57
CA LYS A 409 23.14 -23.90 -8.78
C LYS A 409 23.89 -24.08 -7.47
N TYR A 410 23.93 -23.05 -6.64
CA TYR A 410 24.65 -23.04 -5.37
C TYR A 410 24.08 -24.05 -4.36
N PHE A 411 22.75 -24.18 -4.31
CA PHE A 411 22.04 -25.08 -3.38
C PHE A 411 21.55 -26.38 -4.02
N GLN A 412 21.90 -26.61 -5.29
CA GLN A 412 21.42 -27.73 -6.13
C GLN A 412 19.94 -28.04 -5.88
N ILE A 413 19.09 -27.03 -6.06
CA ILE A 413 17.66 -27.16 -5.76
C ILE A 413 17.03 -28.12 -6.77
N THR A 414 16.31 -29.12 -6.27
CA THR A 414 15.65 -30.13 -7.10
C THR A 414 14.18 -30.33 -6.72
N TRP A 415 13.45 -30.88 -7.67
CA TRP A 415 12.06 -31.26 -7.52
C TRP A 415 11.77 -32.60 -8.17
N ASP A 416 11.28 -33.59 -7.43
CA ASP A 416 10.89 -34.87 -8.03
C ASP A 416 9.37 -35.08 -7.96
N ILE A 417 8.72 -34.98 -9.12
CA ILE A 417 7.28 -35.26 -9.25
C ILE A 417 6.99 -36.76 -9.18
N ARG A 418 7.95 -37.65 -9.51
CA ARG A 418 7.73 -39.10 -9.59
C ARG A 418 7.76 -39.78 -8.22
N VAL A 419 8.44 -39.16 -7.25
CA VAL A 419 8.51 -39.65 -5.86
C VAL A 419 7.46 -38.99 -4.96
N HIS A 420 6.73 -37.99 -5.49
CA HIS A 420 5.67 -37.22 -4.83
C HIS A 420 5.98 -36.75 -3.39
N THR A 421 6.06 -35.41 -3.25
CA THR A 421 5.89 -34.61 -2.01
C THR A 421 7.12 -33.95 -1.38
N GLU A 422 8.31 -33.93 -2.01
CA GLU A 422 9.42 -33.13 -1.47
C GLU A 422 10.21 -32.27 -2.48
N GLY A 423 10.50 -31.04 -2.07
CA GLY A 423 11.53 -30.19 -2.66
C GLY A 423 12.83 -30.37 -1.90
N VAL A 424 13.94 -30.63 -2.61
CA VAL A 424 15.22 -30.99 -1.98
C VAL A 424 16.29 -29.96 -2.28
N ILE A 425 17.02 -29.61 -1.23
CA ILE A 425 18.19 -28.76 -1.25
C ILE A 425 19.39 -29.61 -0.87
N PHE A 426 20.35 -29.75 -1.77
CA PHE A 426 21.60 -30.44 -1.46
C PHE A 426 22.62 -29.45 -0.90
N LEU A 427 23.13 -29.76 0.28
CA LEU A 427 24.13 -28.99 0.99
C LEU A 427 25.48 -29.70 0.90
N PRO A 428 26.59 -28.96 0.71
CA PRO A 428 27.92 -29.50 0.94
C PRO A 428 28.00 -30.18 2.30
N ILE A 429 28.68 -31.32 2.42
CA ILE A 429 28.67 -32.15 3.64
C ILE A 429 28.96 -31.32 4.91
N LYS A 430 29.98 -30.46 4.86
CA LYS A 430 30.34 -29.57 5.98
C LYS A 430 29.22 -28.61 6.39
N LYS A 431 28.42 -28.11 5.43
CA LYS A 431 27.27 -27.23 5.71
C LYS A 431 26.13 -28.02 6.33
N TRP A 432 25.88 -29.23 5.82
CA TRP A 432 24.89 -30.13 6.41
C TRP A 432 25.25 -30.48 7.86
N GLU A 433 26.51 -30.81 8.14
CA GLU A 433 27.01 -31.08 9.50
C GLU A 433 26.85 -29.86 10.42
N LYS A 434 27.13 -28.65 9.91
CA LYS A 434 26.92 -27.40 10.66
C LYS A 434 25.43 -27.22 11.02
N LEU A 435 24.52 -27.45 10.08
CA LEU A 435 23.08 -27.40 10.34
C LEU A 435 22.65 -28.45 11.36
N ASN A 436 23.14 -29.68 11.22
CA ASN A 436 22.87 -30.77 12.18
C ASN A 436 23.31 -30.41 13.59
N ASN A 437 24.50 -29.85 13.73
CA ASN A 437 25.02 -29.39 15.02
C ASN A 437 24.23 -28.20 15.59
N GLN A 438 23.76 -27.28 14.74
CA GLN A 438 22.89 -26.17 15.16
C GLN A 438 21.54 -26.68 15.67
N PHE A 439 20.93 -27.62 14.95
CA PHE A 439 19.64 -28.20 15.32
C PHE A 439 19.75 -29.06 16.59
N ALA A 440 20.80 -29.86 16.73
CA ALA A 440 21.06 -30.65 17.95
C ALA A 440 21.19 -29.76 19.21
N LYS A 441 21.69 -28.53 19.06
CA LYS A 441 21.79 -27.54 20.15
C LYS A 441 20.51 -26.73 20.36
N ASN A 442 19.73 -26.52 19.31
CA ASN A 442 18.47 -25.77 19.34
C ASN A 442 17.42 -26.44 18.44
N PRO A 443 16.65 -27.40 18.97
CA PRO A 443 15.59 -28.07 18.21
C PRO A 443 14.46 -27.13 17.76
N ALA A 444 14.39 -25.91 18.29
CA ALA A 444 13.42 -24.88 17.89
C ALA A 444 13.98 -23.91 16.83
N LEU A 445 15.07 -24.26 16.14
CA LEU A 445 15.66 -23.46 15.08
C LEU A 445 14.65 -23.22 13.95
N SER A 446 14.35 -21.94 13.67
CA SER A 446 13.35 -21.59 12.65
C SER A 446 13.92 -21.68 11.23
N LEU A 447 13.06 -22.05 10.28
CA LEU A 447 13.41 -22.11 8.85
C LEU A 447 13.86 -20.74 8.31
N GLN A 448 13.27 -19.63 8.79
CA GLN A 448 13.73 -18.28 8.43
C GLN A 448 15.16 -18.00 8.90
N THR A 449 15.54 -18.45 10.09
CA THR A 449 16.91 -18.29 10.59
C THR A 449 17.91 -19.00 9.68
N ILE A 450 17.60 -20.25 9.29
CA ILE A 450 18.42 -21.03 8.37
C ILE A 450 18.56 -20.32 7.02
N TRP A 451 17.45 -19.88 6.44
CA TRP A 451 17.49 -19.17 5.16
C TRP A 451 18.21 -17.83 5.21
N ASN A 452 18.11 -17.08 6.32
CA ASN A 452 18.85 -15.83 6.49
C ASN A 452 20.35 -16.07 6.49
N ASP A 453 20.82 -17.12 7.17
CA ASP A 453 22.23 -17.49 7.19
C ASP A 453 22.71 -17.96 5.81
N TYR A 454 21.94 -18.81 5.13
CA TYR A 454 22.27 -19.31 3.80
C TYR A 454 22.23 -18.22 2.73
N LEU A 455 21.27 -17.30 2.79
CA LEU A 455 21.20 -16.15 1.90
C LEU A 455 22.41 -15.23 2.10
N ARG A 456 22.84 -15.00 3.34
CA ARG A 456 24.05 -14.22 3.65
C ARG A 456 25.29 -14.89 3.05
N GLU A 457 25.48 -16.18 3.31
CA GLU A 457 26.62 -16.94 2.75
C GLU A 457 26.62 -16.98 1.21
N PHE A 458 25.44 -17.11 0.59
CA PHE A 458 25.28 -17.05 -0.87
C PHE A 458 25.68 -15.68 -1.42
N LYS A 459 25.18 -14.59 -0.83
CA LYS A 459 25.52 -13.22 -1.23
C LYS A 459 26.97 -12.85 -0.98
N GLU A 460 27.69 -13.59 -0.14
CA GLU A 460 29.09 -13.36 0.16
C GLU A 460 30.06 -13.94 -0.88
N GLN A 461 29.60 -14.85 -1.74
CA GLN A 461 30.43 -15.47 -2.77
C GLN A 461 30.92 -14.42 -3.81
N PRO A 462 32.20 -14.45 -4.22
CA PRO A 462 32.77 -13.46 -5.15
C PRO A 462 31.98 -13.29 -6.45
N GLU A 463 31.56 -14.40 -7.06
CA GLU A 463 30.81 -14.46 -8.31
C GLU A 463 29.35 -14.00 -8.16
N ILE A 464 28.80 -14.06 -6.94
CA ILE A 464 27.43 -13.64 -6.64
C ILE A 464 27.36 -12.15 -6.32
N LYS A 465 28.38 -11.61 -5.63
CA LYS A 465 28.47 -10.18 -5.27
C LYS A 465 28.39 -9.23 -6.46
N ILE A 466 28.89 -9.68 -7.62
CA ILE A 466 28.92 -8.88 -8.85
C ILE A 466 27.63 -8.98 -9.67
N LEU A 467 26.69 -9.85 -9.28
CA LEU A 467 25.42 -9.98 -10.00
C LEU A 467 24.62 -8.68 -9.90
N PRO A 468 24.06 -8.19 -11.02
CA PRO A 468 23.24 -6.99 -11.00
C PRO A 468 22.03 -7.21 -10.09
N ASP A 469 21.68 -6.19 -9.32
CA ASP A 469 20.51 -6.19 -8.44
C ASP A 469 20.51 -7.24 -7.30
N ILE A 470 21.63 -7.91 -6.99
CA ILE A 470 21.72 -8.89 -5.89
C ILE A 470 21.29 -8.33 -4.51
N GLY A 471 21.49 -7.02 -4.30
CA GLY A 471 21.01 -6.31 -3.11
C GLY A 471 19.49 -6.36 -2.92
N LYS A 472 18.72 -6.54 -3.99
CA LYS A 472 17.24 -6.57 -3.99
C LYS A 472 16.66 -7.97 -3.77
N PHE A 473 17.49 -9.00 -3.82
CA PHE A 473 17.05 -10.38 -3.65
C PHE A 473 16.97 -10.73 -2.17
N TRP A 474 15.86 -11.32 -1.74
CA TRP A 474 15.72 -11.82 -0.38
C TRP A 474 14.72 -12.98 -0.31
N VAL A 475 14.69 -13.65 0.83
CA VAL A 475 13.92 -14.88 1.03
C VAL A 475 13.02 -14.71 2.25
N THR A 476 11.74 -15.07 2.10
CA THR A 476 10.84 -15.25 3.24
C THR A 476 10.44 -16.69 3.39
N ALA A 477 10.50 -17.18 4.62
CA ALA A 477 10.03 -18.47 5.06
C ALA A 477 9.31 -18.32 6.40
N HIS A 478 8.23 -19.07 6.61
CA HIS A 478 7.50 -19.02 7.86
C HIS A 478 8.14 -19.90 8.95
N ASN A 479 7.89 -19.55 10.22
CA ASN A 479 8.75 -19.90 11.35
C ASN A 479 8.38 -21.15 12.16
N LYS A 480 7.29 -21.87 11.87
CA LYS A 480 6.75 -22.85 12.83
C LYS A 480 6.38 -24.19 12.20
N PHE A 481 7.27 -25.17 12.30
CA PHE A 481 6.96 -26.56 11.97
C PHE A 481 7.73 -27.58 12.80
N ASN A 482 7.16 -28.79 12.84
CA ASN A 482 7.87 -30.00 13.23
C ASN A 482 8.91 -30.33 12.16
N VAL A 483 10.15 -30.52 12.60
CA VAL A 483 11.25 -31.01 11.76
C VAL A 483 11.40 -32.49 12.03
N ASP A 484 11.23 -33.30 11.00
CA ASP A 484 11.58 -34.71 11.06
C ASP A 484 13.05 -34.84 10.67
N ILE A 485 13.85 -35.39 11.58
CA ILE A 485 15.19 -35.88 11.27
C ILE A 485 15.05 -37.38 11.09
N GLY A 486 14.96 -37.79 9.82
CA GLY A 486 14.92 -39.21 9.48
C GLY A 486 16.28 -39.87 9.67
N LYS A 487 16.30 -41.21 9.66
CA LYS A 487 17.54 -42.01 9.58
C LYS A 487 18.27 -41.83 8.25
N ASP A 488 17.67 -41.09 7.32
CA ASP A 488 18.10 -40.80 5.96
C ASP A 488 19.01 -39.54 5.86
N ARG A 489 19.49 -38.99 6.97
CA ARG A 489 20.31 -37.76 6.97
C ARG A 489 19.59 -36.57 6.30
N ALA A 490 18.25 -36.55 6.28
CA ALA A 490 17.48 -35.41 5.80
C ALA A 490 16.94 -34.58 6.97
N PHE A 491 16.99 -33.24 6.83
CA PHE A 491 16.19 -32.33 7.66
C PHE A 491 14.95 -31.96 6.89
N THR A 492 13.81 -32.53 7.28
CA THR A 492 12.57 -32.39 6.53
C THR A 492 11.55 -31.57 7.30
N TRP A 493 11.17 -30.44 6.72
CA TRP A 493 10.09 -29.60 7.22
C TRP A 493 8.76 -30.05 6.60
N HIS A 494 7.79 -30.39 7.45
CA HIS A 494 6.46 -30.82 7.01
C HIS A 494 5.49 -29.65 6.91
N TYR A 495 4.72 -29.61 5.82
CA TYR A 495 3.74 -28.57 5.57
C TYR A 495 2.48 -28.69 6.44
N GLY A 496 2.09 -27.57 7.05
CA GLY A 496 0.71 -27.21 7.38
C GLY A 496 0.25 -26.15 6.37
N TRP A 497 -1.06 -25.98 6.18
CA TRP A 497 -1.74 -25.40 5.01
C TRP A 497 -1.37 -23.95 4.57
N TYR A 498 -0.29 -23.32 5.07
CA TYR A 498 -0.11 -21.86 4.98
C TYR A 498 1.30 -21.30 4.70
N ASP A 499 2.30 -22.10 4.31
CA ASP A 499 3.71 -21.65 4.41
C ASP A 499 4.53 -21.76 3.10
N GLU A 500 4.72 -20.62 2.42
CA GLU A 500 5.45 -20.53 1.15
C GLU A 500 6.88 -20.01 1.33
N LEU A 501 7.89 -20.75 0.82
CA LEU A 501 9.22 -20.19 0.57
C LEU A 501 9.14 -19.23 -0.63
N LYS A 502 9.20 -17.93 -0.37
CA LYS A 502 9.15 -16.90 -1.42
C LYS A 502 10.52 -16.31 -1.66
N PHE A 503 10.98 -16.40 -2.89
CA PHE A 503 12.10 -15.66 -3.42
C PHE A 503 11.59 -14.30 -3.90
N ARG A 504 12.04 -13.23 -3.25
CA ARG A 504 11.51 -11.88 -3.44
C ARG A 504 12.54 -11.00 -4.10
N PHE A 505 12.04 -10.08 -4.91
CA PHE A 505 12.83 -9.12 -5.65
C PHE A 505 12.23 -7.72 -5.55
N GLY A 506 12.99 -6.79 -4.98
CA GLY A 506 12.60 -5.40 -4.78
C GLY A 506 13.05 -4.86 -3.42
N VAL A 507 12.42 -3.78 -2.97
CA VAL A 507 12.70 -3.18 -1.66
C VAL A 507 12.41 -4.20 -0.55
N ASN A 508 13.46 -4.52 0.20
CA ASN A 508 13.35 -5.35 1.40
C ASN A 508 12.59 -4.54 2.46
N GLN A 509 11.51 -5.10 3.01
CA GLN A 509 10.57 -4.52 4.01
C GLN A 509 9.23 -3.98 3.48
N THR A 510 9.05 -3.80 2.17
CA THR A 510 7.74 -3.43 1.61
C THR A 510 7.11 -4.61 0.90
N THR A 511 5.79 -4.62 0.86
CA THR A 511 4.97 -5.54 0.06
C THR A 511 4.97 -5.20 -1.44
N ASN A 512 5.79 -4.23 -1.84
CA ASN A 512 5.92 -3.73 -3.21
C ASN A 512 6.87 -4.58 -4.08
N ASN A 513 7.21 -5.78 -3.62
CA ASN A 513 8.06 -6.72 -4.34
C ASN A 513 7.25 -7.61 -5.28
N ILE A 514 7.97 -8.17 -6.26
CA ILE A 514 7.54 -9.39 -6.94
C ILE A 514 8.13 -10.60 -6.25
N TYR A 515 7.48 -11.75 -6.38
CA TYR A 515 7.98 -13.01 -5.84
C TYR A 515 7.89 -14.18 -6.81
N TYR A 516 8.78 -15.15 -6.61
CA TYR A 516 8.79 -16.45 -7.26
C TYR A 516 8.85 -17.52 -6.18
N THR A 517 8.08 -18.58 -6.33
CA THR A 517 8.20 -19.77 -5.47
C THR A 517 8.67 -20.96 -6.32
N PRO A 518 9.69 -21.70 -5.85
CA PRO A 518 10.26 -22.81 -6.61
C PRO A 518 9.39 -24.08 -6.64
N TRP A 519 8.36 -24.16 -5.77
CA TRP A 519 7.56 -25.37 -5.54
C TRP A 519 6.06 -25.04 -5.35
N PRO A 520 5.12 -25.99 -5.59
CA PRO A 520 3.69 -25.83 -5.33
C PRO A 520 3.32 -25.74 -3.87
N ILE A 521 2.18 -25.12 -3.61
CA ILE A 521 1.70 -24.77 -2.28
C ILE A 521 1.02 -25.96 -1.60
N ASP A 522 0.47 -26.89 -2.36
CA ASP A 522 -0.69 -27.61 -1.87
C ASP A 522 -0.33 -28.89 -1.09
N LYS A 523 0.90 -29.45 -1.22
CA LYS A 523 1.41 -30.63 -0.45
C LYS A 523 2.93 -30.88 -0.54
N TYR A 524 3.82 -30.11 0.11
CA TYR A 524 5.28 -30.41 0.03
C TYR A 524 6.12 -30.25 1.29
N ARG A 525 7.03 -31.20 1.46
CA ARG A 525 8.10 -31.21 2.42
C ARG A 525 9.33 -30.50 1.83
N ILE A 526 10.00 -29.63 2.58
CA ILE A 526 11.31 -29.09 2.19
C ILE A 526 12.37 -29.89 2.93
N SER A 527 13.24 -30.58 2.19
CA SER A 527 14.29 -31.42 2.75
C SER A 527 15.67 -30.83 2.47
N PHE A 528 16.48 -30.61 3.51
CA PHE A 528 17.91 -30.35 3.36
C PHE A 528 18.66 -31.68 3.49
N LYS A 529 19.35 -32.06 2.41
CA LYS A 529 20.10 -33.32 2.32
C LYS A 529 21.57 -33.02 2.05
N PRO A 530 22.51 -33.87 2.49
CA PRO A 530 23.90 -33.70 2.13
C PRO A 530 24.11 -34.10 0.65
N GLU A 531 25.09 -33.51 -0.02
CA GLU A 531 25.35 -33.74 -1.46
C GLU A 531 25.69 -35.19 -1.83
N ASP A 532 26.14 -35.99 -0.85
CA ASP A 532 26.41 -37.42 -1.00
C ASP A 532 25.17 -38.32 -0.78
N TYR A 533 24.00 -37.73 -0.58
CA TYR A 533 22.77 -38.47 -0.32
C TYR A 533 22.31 -39.24 -1.56
N VAL A 534 22.17 -40.55 -1.40
CA VAL A 534 21.60 -41.45 -2.41
C VAL A 534 20.23 -41.91 -1.93
N TYR A 535 19.21 -41.72 -2.76
CA TYR A 535 17.87 -42.23 -2.44
C TYR A 535 17.92 -43.75 -2.25
N PRO A 536 17.35 -44.28 -1.16
CA PRO A 536 17.20 -45.71 -1.03
C PRO A 536 16.37 -46.24 -2.21
N PRO A 537 16.70 -47.42 -2.76
CA PRO A 537 15.90 -48.03 -3.81
C PRO A 537 14.46 -48.20 -3.31
N SER A 538 13.51 -47.75 -4.14
CA SER A 538 12.07 -47.75 -3.87
C SER A 538 11.50 -49.14 -3.66
#